data_AF-A0A847BFQ3-F1
#
_entry.id   AF-A0A847BFQ3-F1
#
_cell.length_a   1.000
_cell.length_b   1.000
_cell.length_c   1.000
_cell.angle_alpha   90.00
_cell.angle_beta   90.00
_cell.angle_gamma   90.00
#
_symmetry.space_group_name_H-M   'P 1'
#
loop_
_entity.id
_entity.type
_entity.pdbx_description
1 polymer ?
#
loop_
_entity_poly.entity_id
_entity_poly.type
_entity_poly.pdbx_seq_one_letter_code
_entity_poly.pdbx_strand_id
1 'polypeptide(L)'
;MPDTAARPGRLEQDADRLCAIGDWTLPHYGRLRDELSRQHAAIASQRNAMASGQQDKTLDLEQLGELDTAGAALLVDLLGPEGVRDISHWAPSLSRERQALLEAVAEAALTPVDEPPKPRNDPIANLATLGRHTEQLARQQLQLIAFIGLTLSKLLGILPFPLRWRFTSLVAHIQQTGLNAIPIVALLTFLVGAVVAFLGATVLRDFGATIYTVNLVAYSFLREFGVLLAAILLAGRTASAFTAQIGSMKANEELDALQVQGLDPIEILVLPRLLAMMVSLPILT
;
A
#
# COMPACT_ATOMS: atom_id res chain seq x y z
N MET A 1 -27.97 18.64 22.61
CA MET A 1 -27.89 17.64 21.52
C MET A 1 -29.02 16.65 21.75
N PRO A 2 -30.09 16.65 20.93
CA PRO A 2 -31.09 15.61 21.04
C PRO A 2 -30.58 14.36 20.31
N ASP A 3 -30.73 13.24 21.00
CA ASP A 3 -30.45 11.87 20.58
C ASP A 3 -31.44 11.46 19.48
N THR A 4 -31.08 11.65 18.20
CA THR A 4 -31.80 11.05 17.08
C THR A 4 -31.34 9.61 16.94
N ALA A 5 -32.06 8.69 17.57
CA ALA A 5 -31.92 7.26 17.29
C ALA A 5 -32.00 7.04 15.76
N ALA A 6 -30.86 6.67 15.15
CA ALA A 6 -30.77 6.35 13.73
C ALA A 6 -31.86 5.33 13.38
N ARG A 7 -32.78 5.72 12.50
CA ARG A 7 -33.90 4.88 12.13
C ARG A 7 -33.45 4.06 10.94
N PRO A 8 -33.29 2.73 11.07
CA PRO A 8 -32.79 1.92 9.97
C PRO A 8 -33.71 2.09 8.76
N GLY A 9 -33.12 2.42 7.62
CA GLY A 9 -33.85 2.62 6.38
C GLY A 9 -34.71 1.42 5.99
N ARG A 10 -35.86 1.68 5.37
CA ARG A 10 -36.79 0.67 4.85
C ARG A 10 -37.44 1.15 3.56
N LEU A 11 -37.88 0.19 2.76
CA LEU A 11 -38.78 0.40 1.63
C LEU A 11 -40.19 -0.04 2.04
N GLU A 12 -41.12 0.90 1.98
CA GLU A 12 -42.55 0.61 2.13
C GLU A 12 -43.25 0.82 0.78
N GLN A 13 -44.25 0.00 0.48
CA GLN A 13 -45.04 0.11 -0.73
C GLN A 13 -46.41 0.69 -0.38
N ASP A 14 -46.72 1.89 -0.85
CA ASP A 14 -48.02 2.52 -0.69
C ASP A 14 -48.74 2.58 -2.05
N ALA A 15 -49.77 1.75 -2.19
CA ALA A 15 -50.53 1.50 -3.41
C ALA A 15 -49.66 1.20 -4.65
N ASP A 16 -49.26 2.23 -5.39
CA ASP A 16 -48.52 2.17 -6.66
C ASP A 16 -47.14 2.85 -6.59
N ARG A 17 -46.73 3.32 -5.39
CA ARG A 17 -45.47 4.03 -5.11
C ARG A 17 -44.61 3.28 -4.11
N LEU A 18 -43.30 3.26 -4.34
CA LEU A 18 -42.32 2.82 -3.35
C LEU A 18 -41.84 4.05 -2.57
N CYS A 19 -41.84 3.97 -1.24
CA CYS A 19 -41.38 5.04 -0.36
C CYS A 19 -40.09 4.62 0.32
N ALA A 20 -39.01 5.37 0.10
CA ALA A 20 -37.75 5.18 0.81
C ALA A 20 -37.78 5.99 2.12
N ILE A 21 -37.82 5.29 3.26
CA ILE A 21 -38.02 5.90 4.58
C ILE A 21 -36.79 5.61 5.45
N GLY A 22 -36.38 6.59 6.25
CA GLY A 22 -35.32 6.44 7.26
C GLY A 22 -33.90 6.58 6.70
N ASP A 23 -32.90 6.12 7.43
CA ASP A 23 -31.49 6.37 7.14
C ASP A 23 -30.91 5.30 6.21
N TRP A 24 -30.46 5.75 5.03
CA TRP A 24 -29.82 4.95 3.98
C TRP A 24 -28.32 5.16 4.04
N THR A 25 -27.71 4.56 5.05
CA THR A 25 -26.28 4.65 5.33
C THR A 25 -25.61 3.28 5.38
N LEU A 26 -24.29 3.24 5.23
CA LEU A 26 -23.45 2.05 5.21
C LEU A 26 -23.68 1.10 6.40
N PRO A 27 -23.89 1.57 7.65
CA PRO A 27 -24.23 0.69 8.78
C PRO A 27 -25.50 -0.16 8.55
N HIS A 28 -26.43 0.30 7.72
CA HIS A 28 -27.69 -0.38 7.41
C HIS A 28 -27.71 -1.08 6.05
N TYR A 29 -26.63 -0.98 5.27
CA TYR A 29 -26.54 -1.46 3.87
C TYR A 29 -26.92 -2.94 3.72
N GLY A 30 -26.37 -3.83 4.55
CA GLY A 30 -26.63 -5.28 4.42
C GLY A 30 -28.12 -5.62 4.58
N ARG A 31 -28.77 -5.02 5.57
CA ARG A 31 -30.21 -5.22 5.82
C ARG A 31 -31.07 -4.60 4.72
N LEU A 32 -30.70 -3.41 4.24
CA LEU A 32 -31.38 -2.75 3.12
C LEU A 32 -31.30 -3.59 1.84
N ARG A 33 -30.11 -4.10 1.51
CA ARG A 33 -29.91 -4.96 0.33
C ARG A 33 -30.73 -6.25 0.41
N ASP A 34 -30.78 -6.88 1.57
CA ASP A 34 -31.59 -8.08 1.79
C ASP A 34 -33.10 -7.79 1.70
N GLU A 35 -33.55 -6.59 2.08
CA GLU A 35 -34.93 -6.14 1.87
C GLU A 35 -35.24 -5.89 0.39
N LEU A 36 -34.37 -5.16 -0.32
CA LEU A 36 -34.51 -4.90 -1.76
C LEU A 36 -34.54 -6.20 -2.58
N SER A 37 -33.71 -7.18 -2.23
CA SER A 37 -33.67 -8.48 -2.91
C SER A 37 -34.92 -9.32 -2.65
N ARG A 38 -35.60 -9.16 -1.50
CA ARG A 38 -36.88 -9.81 -1.23
C ARG A 38 -38.04 -9.16 -1.99
N GLN A 39 -37.98 -7.85 -2.21
CA GLN A 39 -39.01 -7.10 -2.94
C GLN A 39 -38.72 -6.96 -4.46
N HIS A 40 -37.71 -7.69 -4.96
CA HIS A 40 -37.20 -7.57 -6.33
C HIS A 40 -38.28 -7.75 -7.42
N ALA A 41 -39.30 -8.58 -7.18
CA ALA A 41 -40.40 -8.79 -8.13
C ALA A 41 -41.32 -7.56 -8.28
N ALA A 42 -41.55 -6.82 -7.20
CA ALA A 42 -42.33 -5.56 -7.21
C ALA A 42 -41.51 -4.40 -7.79
N ILE A 43 -40.20 -4.41 -7.58
CA ILE A 43 -39.27 -3.43 -8.14
C ILE A 43 -39.11 -3.63 -9.66
N ALA A 44 -39.07 -4.88 -10.13
CA ALA A 44 -38.94 -5.19 -11.56
C ALA A 44 -40.14 -4.76 -12.41
N SER A 45 -41.38 -4.87 -11.89
CA SER A 45 -42.58 -4.38 -12.58
C SER A 45 -42.58 -2.86 -12.70
N GLN A 46 -42.10 -2.15 -11.66
CA GLN A 46 -42.00 -0.69 -11.68
C GLN A 46 -40.82 -0.16 -12.53
N ARG A 47 -39.70 -0.87 -12.58
CA ARG A 47 -38.58 -0.54 -13.48
C ARG A 47 -39.01 -0.58 -14.95
N ASN A 48 -39.86 -1.54 -15.32
CA ASN A 48 -40.45 -1.58 -16.66
C ASN A 48 -41.43 -0.41 -16.90
N ALA A 49 -42.15 0.05 -15.87
CA ALA A 49 -43.01 1.24 -15.95
C ALA A 49 -42.21 2.55 -16.12
N MET A 50 -41.04 2.67 -15.46
CA MET A 50 -40.11 3.79 -15.63
C MET A 50 -39.51 3.83 -17.05
N ALA A 51 -39.16 2.67 -17.62
CA ALA A 51 -38.64 2.59 -18.99
C ALA A 51 -39.66 3.03 -20.07
N SER A 52 -40.96 2.97 -19.77
CA SER A 52 -42.05 3.42 -20.65
C SER A 52 -42.39 4.92 -20.59
N GLY A 53 -41.56 5.74 -19.94
CA GLY A 53 -41.73 7.22 -19.94
C GLY A 53 -42.73 7.75 -18.91
N GLN A 54 -43.15 6.92 -17.95
CA GLN A 54 -44.03 7.31 -16.86
C GLN A 54 -43.21 7.62 -15.59
N GLN A 55 -42.34 8.63 -15.67
CA GLN A 55 -41.35 8.96 -14.63
C GLN A 55 -41.96 9.53 -13.33
N ASP A 56 -43.19 10.04 -13.38
CA ASP A 56 -43.74 10.91 -12.34
C ASP A 56 -44.35 10.18 -11.12
N LYS A 57 -44.28 8.85 -11.04
CA LYS A 57 -45.14 8.08 -10.11
C LYS A 57 -44.55 6.89 -9.37
N THR A 58 -43.26 6.58 -9.43
CA THR A 58 -42.79 5.26 -8.94
C THR A 58 -41.99 5.27 -7.63
N LEU A 59 -41.18 6.29 -7.32
CA LEU A 59 -40.40 6.35 -6.07
C LEU A 59 -40.55 7.69 -5.33
N ASP A 60 -40.94 7.62 -4.06
CA ASP A 60 -41.03 8.75 -3.15
C ASP A 60 -39.82 8.76 -2.20
N LEU A 61 -39.11 9.89 -2.16
CA LEU A 61 -37.89 10.11 -1.38
C LEU A 61 -38.09 11.19 -0.28
N GLU A 62 -39.33 11.64 -0.04
CA GLU A 62 -39.60 12.73 0.92
C GLU A 62 -39.25 12.38 2.37
N GLN A 63 -39.38 11.10 2.75
CA GLN A 63 -39.10 10.62 4.11
C GLN A 63 -37.69 10.03 4.25
N LEU A 64 -36.79 10.34 3.31
CA LEU A 64 -35.41 9.90 3.33
C LEU A 64 -34.62 10.66 4.42
N GLY A 65 -34.11 9.91 5.38
CA GLY A 65 -33.25 10.39 6.46
C GLY A 65 -31.84 10.73 5.97
N GLU A 66 -30.81 10.21 6.64
CA GLU A 66 -29.43 10.34 6.15
C GLU A 66 -29.17 9.48 4.91
N LEU A 67 -28.32 9.96 4.00
CA LEU A 67 -27.93 9.27 2.76
C LEU A 67 -26.41 9.36 2.59
N ASP A 68 -25.76 8.23 2.37
CA ASP A 68 -24.33 8.16 2.00
C ASP A 68 -24.11 7.46 0.66
N THR A 69 -22.86 7.31 0.24
CA THR A 69 -22.49 6.70 -1.05
C THR A 69 -22.98 5.26 -1.19
N ALA A 70 -23.06 4.49 -0.09
CA ALA A 70 -23.50 3.11 -0.11
C ALA A 70 -25.03 3.01 -0.25
N GLY A 71 -25.77 3.87 0.47
CA GLY A 71 -27.21 4.01 0.30
C GLY A 71 -27.58 4.55 -1.08
N ALA A 72 -26.84 5.54 -1.58
CA ALA A 72 -27.01 6.09 -2.91
C ALA A 72 -26.82 5.02 -4.00
N ALA A 73 -25.82 4.14 -3.85
CA ALA A 73 -25.62 3.02 -4.77
C ALA A 73 -26.83 2.06 -4.80
N LEU A 74 -27.45 1.76 -3.66
CA LEU A 74 -28.66 0.93 -3.62
C LEU A 74 -29.85 1.59 -4.30
N LEU A 75 -30.00 2.92 -4.14
CA LEU A 75 -31.05 3.67 -4.82
C LEU A 75 -30.81 3.73 -6.33
N VAL A 76 -29.56 3.92 -6.77
CA VAL A 76 -29.16 3.87 -8.18
C VAL A 76 -29.38 2.47 -8.78
N ASP A 77 -29.07 1.41 -8.04
CA ASP A 77 -29.34 0.03 -8.46
C ASP A 77 -30.85 -0.24 -8.62
N LEU A 78 -31.67 0.38 -7.76
CA LEU A 78 -33.13 0.27 -7.78
C LEU A 78 -33.78 1.08 -8.91
N LEU A 79 -33.37 2.33 -9.07
CA LEU A 79 -33.87 3.27 -10.09
C LEU A 79 -33.31 2.97 -11.50
N GLY A 80 -32.13 2.34 -11.54
CA GLY A 80 -31.29 2.33 -12.72
C GLY A 80 -30.64 3.70 -12.97
N PRO A 81 -29.49 3.73 -13.65
CA PRO A 81 -28.76 4.98 -13.89
C PRO A 81 -29.55 6.00 -14.75
N GLU A 82 -30.46 5.53 -15.59
CA GLU A 82 -31.37 6.38 -16.37
C GLU A 82 -32.52 6.96 -15.53
N GLY A 83 -32.93 6.28 -14.46
CA GLY A 83 -33.98 6.75 -13.55
C GLY A 83 -33.53 7.86 -12.59
N VAL A 84 -32.22 8.05 -12.46
CA VAL A 84 -31.60 9.12 -11.67
C VAL A 84 -31.34 10.37 -12.52
N ARG A 85 -31.50 10.30 -13.84
CA ARG A 85 -31.47 11.48 -14.70
C ARG A 85 -32.65 12.40 -14.36
N ASP A 86 -32.38 13.70 -14.35
CA ASP A 86 -33.34 14.75 -13.98
C ASP A 86 -33.97 14.58 -12.58
N ILE A 87 -33.20 14.04 -11.61
CA ILE A 87 -33.66 13.87 -10.22
C ILE A 87 -34.15 15.18 -9.58
N SER A 88 -33.62 16.32 -10.03
CA SER A 88 -34.08 17.65 -9.62
C SER A 88 -35.54 17.94 -10.00
N HIS A 89 -36.06 17.31 -11.06
CA HIS A 89 -37.42 17.56 -11.57
C HIS A 89 -38.47 16.71 -10.84
N TRP A 90 -38.18 15.43 -10.59
CA TRP A 90 -39.14 14.50 -9.98
C TRP A 90 -38.96 14.32 -8.47
N ALA A 91 -37.79 14.61 -7.91
CA ALA A 91 -37.53 14.62 -6.45
C ALA A 91 -36.98 15.98 -5.96
N PRO A 92 -37.77 17.07 -6.09
CA PRO A 92 -37.35 18.41 -5.66
C PRO A 92 -37.21 18.54 -4.13
N SER A 93 -37.73 17.60 -3.35
CA SER A 93 -37.67 17.57 -1.88
C SER A 93 -36.28 17.23 -1.33
N LEU A 94 -35.40 16.65 -2.16
CA LEU A 94 -34.02 16.34 -1.77
C LEU A 94 -33.13 17.59 -1.74
N SER A 95 -32.18 17.62 -0.80
CA SER A 95 -31.15 18.66 -0.81
C SER A 95 -30.25 18.54 -2.04
N ARG A 96 -29.68 19.66 -2.49
CA ARG A 96 -28.76 19.70 -3.65
C ARG A 96 -27.56 18.75 -3.49
N GLU A 97 -27.07 18.58 -2.27
CA GLU A 97 -25.97 17.67 -1.95
C GLU A 97 -26.35 16.20 -2.22
N ARG A 98 -27.56 15.80 -1.84
CA ARG A 98 -28.06 14.43 -2.05
C ARG A 98 -28.37 14.15 -3.52
N GLN A 99 -28.91 15.14 -4.22
CA GLN A 99 -29.10 15.06 -5.68
C GLN A 99 -27.77 14.85 -6.40
N ALA A 100 -26.76 15.67 -6.08
CA ALA A 100 -25.42 15.56 -6.66
C ALA A 100 -24.74 14.21 -6.34
N LEU A 101 -24.93 13.69 -5.12
CA LEU A 101 -24.42 12.37 -4.74
C LEU A 101 -25.04 11.26 -5.58
N LEU A 102 -26.36 11.26 -5.76
CA LEU A 102 -27.05 10.24 -6.55
C LEU A 102 -26.65 10.30 -8.02
N GLU A 103 -26.55 11.50 -8.59
CA GLU A 103 -26.07 11.70 -9.97
C GLU A 103 -24.63 11.18 -10.15
N ALA A 104 -23.72 11.52 -9.23
CA ALA A 104 -22.32 11.07 -9.29
C ALA A 104 -22.20 9.54 -9.18
N VAL A 105 -23.02 8.90 -8.34
CA VAL A 105 -23.04 7.44 -8.22
C VAL A 105 -23.68 6.78 -9.44
N ALA A 106 -24.72 7.38 -10.04
CA ALA A 106 -25.30 6.90 -11.29
C ALA A 106 -24.32 6.98 -12.46
N GLU A 107 -23.54 8.06 -12.56
CA GLU A 107 -22.48 8.22 -13.56
C GLU A 107 -21.36 7.18 -13.37
N ALA A 108 -20.94 6.96 -12.12
CA ALA A 108 -19.98 5.91 -11.79
C ALA A 108 -20.48 4.51 -12.16
N ALA A 109 -21.77 4.21 -11.95
CA ALA A 109 -22.39 2.93 -12.28
C ALA A 109 -22.50 2.67 -13.80
N LEU A 110 -22.59 3.72 -14.62
CA LEU A 110 -22.55 3.62 -16.08
C LEU A 110 -21.14 3.37 -16.63
N THR A 111 -20.11 3.64 -15.82
CA THR A 111 -18.72 3.46 -16.23
C THR A 111 -18.43 1.95 -16.24
N PRO A 112 -18.09 1.34 -17.40
CA PRO A 112 -17.78 -0.09 -17.45
C PRO A 112 -16.60 -0.39 -16.54
N VAL A 113 -16.83 -1.13 -15.46
CA VAL A 113 -15.75 -1.70 -14.67
C VAL A 113 -15.28 -2.94 -15.43
N ASP A 114 -14.04 -2.93 -15.90
CA ASP A 114 -13.39 -4.12 -16.43
C ASP A 114 -13.36 -5.20 -15.33
N GLU A 115 -14.35 -6.10 -15.30
CA GLU A 115 -14.33 -7.24 -14.39
C GLU A 115 -13.10 -8.10 -14.71
N PRO A 116 -12.26 -8.43 -13.72
CA PRO A 116 -11.11 -9.28 -13.97
C PRO A 116 -11.61 -10.63 -14.52
N PRO A 117 -11.01 -11.14 -15.62
CA PRO A 117 -11.47 -12.36 -16.26
C PRO A 117 -11.47 -13.50 -15.24
N LYS A 118 -12.62 -14.18 -15.10
CA LYS A 118 -12.77 -15.32 -14.17
C LYS A 118 -11.62 -16.30 -14.38
N PRO A 119 -10.93 -16.74 -13.31
CA PRO A 119 -9.77 -17.62 -13.43
C PRO A 119 -10.24 -18.95 -14.04
N ARG A 120 -9.93 -19.13 -15.32
CA ARG A 120 -10.03 -20.43 -15.97
C ARG A 120 -8.71 -21.15 -15.72
N ASN A 121 -8.76 -22.40 -15.26
CA ASN A 121 -7.60 -23.28 -15.14
C ASN A 121 -7.14 -23.72 -16.53
N ASP A 122 -6.73 -22.76 -17.35
CA ASP A 122 -6.20 -22.95 -18.68
C ASP A 122 -4.67 -22.85 -18.61
N PRO A 123 -3.90 -23.85 -19.07
CA PRO A 123 -2.45 -23.78 -19.11
C PRO A 123 -1.93 -22.54 -19.87
N ILE A 124 -2.68 -22.06 -20.87
CA ILE A 124 -2.35 -20.82 -21.60
C ILE A 124 -2.57 -19.60 -20.70
N ALA A 125 -3.60 -19.60 -19.86
CA ALA A 125 -3.85 -18.53 -18.89
C ALA A 125 -2.78 -18.50 -17.79
N ASN A 126 -2.29 -19.64 -17.33
CA ASN A 126 -1.17 -19.71 -16.39
C ASN A 126 0.13 -19.18 -17.01
N LEU A 127 0.41 -19.53 -18.28
CA LEU A 127 1.55 -18.99 -19.02
C LEU A 127 1.43 -17.48 -19.23
N ALA A 128 0.23 -16.98 -19.56
CA ALA A 128 -0.03 -15.55 -19.68
C ALA A 128 0.14 -14.81 -18.33
N THR A 129 -0.25 -15.44 -17.23
CA THR A 129 -0.07 -14.90 -15.86
C THR A 129 1.41 -14.82 -15.51
N LEU A 130 2.18 -15.89 -15.79
CA LEU A 130 3.62 -15.88 -15.64
C LEU A 130 4.26 -14.77 -16.50
N GLY A 131 3.83 -14.62 -17.76
CA GLY A 131 4.30 -13.55 -18.64
C GLY A 131 4.07 -12.15 -18.07
N ARG A 132 2.88 -11.88 -17.50
CA ARG A 132 2.60 -10.60 -16.82
C ARG A 132 3.49 -10.38 -15.60
N HIS A 133 3.72 -11.40 -14.79
CA HIS A 133 4.64 -11.31 -13.64
C HIS A 133 6.09 -11.07 -14.09
N THR A 134 6.55 -11.75 -15.13
CA THR A 134 7.89 -11.55 -15.68
C THR A 134 8.05 -10.13 -16.24
N GLU A 135 7.06 -9.61 -16.96
CA GLU A 135 7.07 -8.23 -17.46
C GLU A 135 7.07 -7.20 -16.31
N GLN A 136 6.30 -7.46 -15.25
CA GLN A 136 6.30 -6.61 -14.06
C GLN A 136 7.65 -6.61 -13.35
N LEU A 137 8.26 -7.78 -13.15
CA LEU A 137 9.60 -7.90 -12.58
C LEU A 137 10.66 -7.18 -13.43
N ALA A 138 10.59 -7.32 -14.76
CA ALA A 138 11.50 -6.63 -15.67
C ALA A 138 11.36 -5.09 -15.55
N ARG A 139 10.12 -4.58 -15.51
CA ARG A 139 9.85 -3.15 -15.29
C ARG A 139 10.37 -2.67 -13.94
N GLN A 140 10.17 -3.43 -12.86
CA GLN A 140 10.68 -3.10 -11.53
C GLN A 140 12.22 -3.09 -11.50
N GLN A 141 12.87 -4.02 -12.18
CA GLN A 141 14.32 -4.07 -12.27
C GLN A 141 14.88 -2.85 -13.02
N LEU A 142 14.23 -2.43 -14.11
CA LEU A 142 14.59 -1.21 -14.83
C LEU A 142 14.40 0.04 -13.96
N GLN A 143 13.33 0.11 -13.17
CA GLN A 143 13.12 1.21 -12.22
C GLN A 143 14.21 1.24 -11.15
N LEU A 144 14.64 0.09 -10.64
CA LEU A 144 15.72 -0.01 -9.67
C LEU A 144 17.05 0.45 -10.27
N ILE A 145 17.36 0.05 -11.51
CA ILE A 145 18.54 0.53 -12.24
C ILE A 145 18.47 2.05 -12.46
N ALA A 146 17.31 2.57 -12.87
CA ALA A 146 17.11 4.01 -13.04
C ALA A 146 17.29 4.77 -11.72
N PHE A 147 16.79 4.22 -10.60
CA PHE A 147 16.95 4.80 -9.27
C PHE A 147 18.42 4.80 -8.82
N ILE A 148 19.16 3.71 -9.07
CA ILE A 148 20.61 3.66 -8.82
C ILE A 148 21.33 4.72 -9.66
N GLY A 149 20.99 4.82 -10.96
CA GLY A 149 21.57 5.81 -11.86
C GLY A 149 21.30 7.26 -11.40
N LEU A 150 20.06 7.56 -11.02
CA LEU A 150 19.67 8.85 -10.44
C LEU A 150 20.47 9.15 -9.18
N THR A 151 20.53 8.20 -8.25
CA THR A 151 21.24 8.36 -6.98
C THR A 151 22.73 8.56 -7.18
N LEU A 152 23.35 7.80 -8.08
CA LEU A 152 24.75 7.94 -8.44
C LEU A 152 25.03 9.29 -9.11
N SER A 153 24.16 9.74 -10.03
CA SER A 153 24.29 11.05 -10.67
C SER A 153 24.24 12.20 -9.66
N LYS A 154 23.36 12.10 -8.65
CA LYS A 154 23.23 13.07 -7.56
C LYS A 154 24.44 13.05 -6.64
N LEU A 155 24.94 11.86 -6.30
CA LEU A 155 26.16 11.69 -5.52
C LEU A 155 27.37 12.35 -6.20
N LEU A 156 27.58 12.05 -7.49
CA LEU A 156 28.65 12.64 -8.31
C LEU A 156 28.49 14.16 -8.45
N GLY A 157 27.25 14.65 -8.59
CA GLY A 157 26.96 16.08 -8.69
C GLY A 157 27.24 16.87 -7.41
N ILE A 158 27.10 16.25 -6.23
CA ILE A 158 27.35 16.88 -4.92
C ILE A 158 28.82 16.73 -4.49
N LEU A 159 29.54 15.74 -5.01
CA LEU A 159 30.94 15.48 -4.67
C LEU A 159 31.86 16.73 -4.74
N PRO A 160 31.79 17.60 -5.78
CA PRO A 160 32.62 18.82 -5.84
C PRO A 160 32.13 19.99 -4.97
N PHE A 161 30.95 19.89 -4.34
CA PHE A 161 30.35 20.98 -3.55
C PHE A 161 30.24 20.61 -2.05
N PRO A 162 31.32 20.71 -1.27
CA PRO A 162 31.36 20.27 0.13
C PRO A 162 30.38 21.00 1.05
N LEU A 163 29.97 22.24 0.72
CA LEU A 163 28.96 22.96 1.51
C LEU A 163 27.55 22.35 1.41
N ARG A 164 27.28 21.52 0.40
CA ARG A 164 26.01 20.79 0.26
C ARG A 164 25.99 19.48 1.07
N TRP A 165 27.13 19.09 1.62
CA TRP A 165 27.24 17.85 2.38
C TRP A 165 26.59 18.03 3.75
N ARG A 166 25.55 17.23 3.99
CA ARG A 166 24.83 17.21 5.26
C ARG A 166 25.59 16.38 6.31
N PHE A 167 26.77 16.86 6.70
CA PHE A 167 27.68 16.16 7.62
C PHE A 167 27.00 15.71 8.93
N THR A 168 26.15 16.56 9.52
CA THR A 168 25.42 16.20 10.74
C THR A 168 24.54 14.96 10.55
N SER A 169 23.82 14.87 9.44
CA SER A 169 22.97 13.72 9.11
C SER A 169 23.82 12.49 8.79
N LEU A 170 24.93 12.67 8.07
CA LEU A 170 25.88 11.60 7.77
C LEU A 170 26.43 10.97 9.07
N VAL A 171 26.94 11.78 10.00
CA VAL A 171 27.50 11.31 11.27
C VAL A 171 26.43 10.61 12.11
N ALA A 172 25.22 11.15 12.17
CA ALA A 172 24.10 10.51 12.86
C ALA A 172 23.81 9.11 12.29
N HIS A 173 23.81 8.98 10.96
CA HIS A 173 23.61 7.68 10.31
C HIS A 173 24.81 6.73 10.46
N ILE A 174 26.05 7.23 10.52
CA ILE A 174 27.24 6.42 10.84
C ILE A 174 27.15 5.87 12.26
N GLN A 175 26.74 6.69 13.23
CA GLN A 175 26.53 6.22 14.60
C GLN A 175 25.41 5.17 14.65
N GLN A 176 24.30 5.42 13.95
CA GLN A 176 23.16 4.50 13.94
C GLN A 176 23.47 3.17 13.24
N THR A 177 24.27 3.21 12.18
CA THR A 177 24.54 2.05 11.31
C THR A 177 25.80 1.30 11.71
N GLY A 178 26.85 2.01 12.08
CA GLY A 178 28.14 1.48 12.51
C GLY A 178 28.15 1.18 14.01
N LEU A 179 28.20 2.23 14.84
CA LEU A 179 28.43 2.09 16.29
C LEU A 179 27.37 1.23 16.97
N ASN A 180 26.09 1.43 16.63
CA ASN A 180 25.02 0.63 17.22
C ASN A 180 25.01 -0.84 16.75
N ALA A 181 25.69 -1.17 15.65
CA ALA A 181 25.83 -2.53 15.15
C ALA A 181 27.00 -3.31 15.79
N ILE A 182 28.01 -2.61 16.33
CA ILE A 182 29.21 -3.21 16.93
C ILE A 182 28.89 -4.33 17.93
N PRO A 183 27.97 -4.18 18.92
CA PRO A 183 27.74 -5.23 19.90
C PRO A 183 27.24 -6.54 19.28
N ILE A 184 26.39 -6.44 18.26
CA ILE A 184 25.81 -7.62 17.61
C ILE A 184 26.85 -8.26 16.67
N VAL A 185 27.61 -7.45 15.92
CA VAL A 185 28.69 -7.97 15.06
C VAL A 185 29.75 -8.66 15.91
N ALA A 186 30.21 -8.03 16.99
CA ALA A 186 31.20 -8.61 17.90
C ALA A 186 30.72 -9.93 18.53
N LEU A 187 29.45 -10.00 18.93
CA LEU A 187 28.87 -11.22 19.48
C LEU A 187 28.83 -12.35 18.42
N LEU A 188 28.39 -12.04 17.20
CA LEU A 188 28.31 -13.01 16.11
C LEU A 188 29.70 -13.47 15.66
N THR A 189 30.66 -12.56 15.49
CA THR A 189 32.03 -12.92 15.09
C THR A 189 32.70 -13.76 16.18
N PHE A 190 32.46 -13.47 17.45
CA PHE A 190 32.94 -14.30 18.55
C PHE A 190 32.33 -15.71 18.52
N LEU A 191 31.00 -15.83 18.43
CA LEU A 191 30.31 -17.12 18.42
C LEU A 191 30.72 -17.97 17.22
N VAL A 192 30.70 -17.38 16.02
CA VAL A 192 31.13 -18.07 14.79
C VAL A 192 32.62 -18.42 14.88
N GLY A 193 33.45 -17.54 15.43
CA GLY A 193 34.88 -17.77 15.61
C GLY A 193 35.16 -18.95 16.53
N ALA A 194 34.45 -19.05 17.64
CA ALA A 194 34.54 -20.19 18.56
C ALA A 194 34.14 -21.51 17.89
N VAL A 195 33.04 -21.51 17.11
CA VAL A 195 32.58 -22.69 16.37
C VAL A 195 33.60 -23.12 15.32
N VAL A 196 34.13 -22.18 14.53
CA VAL A 196 35.15 -22.45 13.50
C VAL A 196 36.45 -22.94 14.14
N ALA A 197 36.87 -22.36 15.27
CA ALA A 197 38.04 -22.81 16.00
C ALA A 197 37.89 -24.24 16.53
N PHE A 198 36.73 -24.57 17.12
CA PHE A 198 36.46 -25.90 17.66
C PHE A 198 36.39 -26.98 16.57
N LEU A 199 35.65 -26.69 15.49
CA LEU A 199 35.51 -27.62 14.38
C LEU A 199 36.84 -27.78 13.63
N GLY A 200 37.52 -26.66 13.37
CA GLY A 200 38.84 -26.64 12.75
C GLY A 200 39.89 -27.40 13.55
N ALA A 201 39.96 -27.19 14.87
CA ALA A 201 40.91 -27.91 15.74
C ALA A 201 40.66 -29.42 15.74
N THR A 202 39.39 -29.84 15.69
CA THR A 202 39.03 -31.25 15.66
C THR A 202 39.47 -31.89 14.34
N VAL A 203 39.22 -31.24 13.21
CA VAL A 203 39.67 -31.73 11.89
C VAL A 203 41.20 -31.73 11.79
N LEU A 204 41.88 -30.66 12.22
CA LEU A 204 43.35 -30.57 12.16
C LEU A 204 44.04 -31.59 13.08
N ARG A 205 43.37 -32.03 14.14
CA ARG A 205 43.89 -33.07 15.04
C ARG A 205 44.10 -34.40 14.30
N ASP A 206 43.19 -34.76 13.40
CA ASP A 206 43.29 -36.00 12.61
C ASP A 206 44.52 -36.00 11.69
N PHE A 207 45.02 -34.81 11.34
CA PHE A 207 46.24 -34.61 10.55
C PHE A 207 47.48 -34.28 11.39
N GLY A 208 47.38 -34.26 12.72
CA GLY A 208 48.47 -33.86 13.63
C GLY A 208 48.85 -32.38 13.55
N ALA A 209 47.97 -31.53 13.00
CA ALA A 209 48.25 -30.15 12.62
C ALA A 209 47.55 -29.10 13.51
N THR A 210 47.14 -29.46 14.73
CA THR A 210 46.32 -28.60 15.63
C THR A 210 46.91 -27.21 15.90
N ILE A 211 48.24 -27.05 15.81
CA ILE A 211 48.92 -25.74 15.95
C ILE A 211 48.48 -24.72 14.90
N TYR A 212 48.00 -25.16 13.73
CA TYR A 212 47.52 -24.30 12.66
C TYR A 212 46.07 -23.84 12.84
N THR A 213 45.39 -24.23 13.92
CA THR A 213 44.01 -23.80 14.20
C THR A 213 43.88 -22.27 14.23
N VAL A 214 44.84 -21.57 14.86
CA VAL A 214 44.84 -20.11 14.94
C VAL A 214 44.97 -19.49 13.54
N ASN A 215 45.84 -20.05 12.70
CA ASN A 215 46.00 -19.60 11.31
C ASN A 215 44.73 -19.82 10.50
N LEU A 216 44.07 -20.98 10.66
CA LEU A 216 42.81 -21.28 10.00
C LEU A 216 41.74 -20.25 10.36
N VAL A 217 41.58 -19.93 11.66
CA VAL A 217 40.61 -18.93 12.11
C VAL A 217 40.97 -17.56 11.55
N ALA A 218 42.21 -17.12 11.69
CA ALA A 218 42.65 -15.80 11.24
C ALA A 218 42.43 -15.60 9.72
N TYR A 219 42.86 -16.55 8.89
CA TYR A 219 42.69 -16.46 7.43
C TYR A 219 41.22 -16.54 7.02
N SER A 220 40.45 -17.44 7.61
CA SER A 220 39.02 -17.59 7.30
C SER A 220 38.24 -16.32 7.63
N PHE A 221 38.54 -15.68 8.77
CA PHE A 221 37.85 -14.45 9.16
C PHE A 221 38.24 -13.26 8.33
N LEU A 222 39.53 -13.06 8.08
CA LEU A 222 40.01 -11.91 7.32
C LEU A 222 39.57 -11.96 5.85
N ARG A 223 39.44 -13.17 5.29
CA ARG A 223 39.11 -13.36 3.87
C ARG A 223 37.61 -13.47 3.59
N GLU A 224 36.86 -14.14 4.47
CA GLU A 224 35.49 -14.56 4.17
C GLU A 224 34.50 -14.12 5.26
N PHE A 225 34.67 -14.63 6.49
CA PHE A 225 33.63 -14.50 7.51
C PHE A 225 33.43 -13.07 8.01
N GLY A 226 34.49 -12.26 8.16
CA GLY A 226 34.36 -10.89 8.66
C GLY A 226 33.45 -10.05 7.77
N VAL A 227 33.76 -10.02 6.47
CA VAL A 227 32.97 -9.28 5.46
C VAL A 227 31.57 -9.86 5.30
N LEU A 228 31.43 -11.19 5.26
CA LEU A 228 30.14 -11.85 5.05
C LEU A 228 29.17 -11.60 6.21
N LEU A 229 29.64 -11.73 7.46
CA LEU A 229 28.82 -11.50 8.64
C LEU A 229 28.39 -10.04 8.76
N ALA A 230 29.33 -9.10 8.56
CA ALA A 230 29.02 -7.67 8.58
C ALA A 230 28.01 -7.28 7.49
N ALA A 231 28.18 -7.79 6.26
CA ALA A 231 27.29 -7.50 5.13
C ALA A 231 25.87 -8.05 5.35
N ILE A 232 25.73 -9.30 5.78
CA ILE A 232 24.42 -9.91 6.05
C ILE A 232 23.71 -9.19 7.19
N LEU A 233 24.43 -8.85 8.27
CA LEU A 233 23.86 -8.12 9.39
C LEU A 233 23.41 -6.71 9.00
N LEU A 234 24.22 -6.00 8.22
CA LEU A 234 23.89 -4.67 7.71
C LEU A 234 22.65 -4.71 6.82
N ALA A 235 22.58 -5.69 5.91
CA ALA A 235 21.42 -5.92 5.04
C ALA A 235 20.16 -6.25 5.85
N GLY A 236 20.28 -7.05 6.91
CA GLY A 236 19.15 -7.41 7.76
C GLY A 236 18.66 -6.24 8.61
N ARG A 237 19.50 -5.73 9.52
CA ARG A 237 19.10 -4.74 10.53
C ARG A 237 18.91 -3.35 9.92
N THR A 238 19.93 -2.84 9.25
CA THR A 238 19.98 -1.44 8.84
C THR A 238 19.11 -1.20 7.62
N ALA A 239 19.17 -2.06 6.60
CA ALA A 239 18.33 -1.88 5.41
C ALA A 239 16.84 -2.01 5.73
N SER A 240 16.44 -2.95 6.60
CA SER A 240 15.06 -3.06 7.06
C SER A 240 14.62 -1.82 7.84
N ALA A 241 15.46 -1.31 8.74
CA ALA A 241 15.15 -0.08 9.49
C ALA A 241 14.98 1.13 8.55
N PHE A 242 15.87 1.32 7.58
CA PHE A 242 15.75 2.40 6.60
C PHE A 242 14.53 2.23 5.68
N THR A 243 14.20 1.00 5.29
CA THR A 243 13.01 0.70 4.49
C THR A 243 11.74 1.03 5.27
N ALA A 244 11.67 0.63 6.54
CA ALA A 244 10.54 0.97 7.42
C ALA A 244 10.42 2.48 7.64
N GLN A 245 11.54 3.18 7.85
CA GLN A 245 11.56 4.64 8.00
C GLN A 245 11.06 5.35 6.73
N ILE A 246 11.60 5.03 5.55
CA ILE A 246 11.14 5.63 4.28
C ILE A 246 9.68 5.27 4.01
N GLY A 247 9.26 4.03 4.29
CA GLY A 247 7.88 3.60 4.14
C GLY A 247 6.92 4.41 5.01
N SER A 248 7.27 4.62 6.29
CA SER A 248 6.49 5.48 7.19
C SER A 248 6.44 6.92 6.70
N MET A 249 7.57 7.48 6.25
CA MET A 249 7.62 8.84 5.71
C MET A 249 6.76 8.98 4.44
N LYS A 250 6.69 7.94 3.60
CA LYS A 250 5.81 7.95 2.43
C LYS A 250 4.33 7.86 2.83
N ALA A 251 3.99 7.01 3.80
CA ALA A 251 2.62 6.86 4.29
C ALA A 251 2.09 8.12 4.98
N ASN A 252 2.97 8.89 5.63
CA ASN A 252 2.65 10.18 6.27
C ASN A 252 2.79 11.38 5.32
N GLU A 253 2.99 11.15 4.01
CA GLU A 253 3.17 12.22 2.99
C GLU A 253 4.36 13.17 3.24
N GLU A 254 5.29 12.83 4.14
CA GLU A 254 6.47 13.63 4.46
C GLU A 254 7.41 13.78 3.26
N LEU A 255 7.49 12.75 2.40
CA LEU A 255 8.28 12.81 1.17
C LEU A 255 7.74 13.82 0.16
N ASP A 256 6.42 13.96 0.09
CA ASP A 256 5.76 14.87 -0.84
C ASP A 256 5.84 16.30 -0.30
N ALA A 257 5.74 16.48 1.02
CA ALA A 257 5.99 17.75 1.69
C ALA A 257 7.41 18.30 1.41
N LEU A 258 8.45 17.44 1.39
CA LEU A 258 9.80 17.85 1.02
C LEU A 258 9.88 18.37 -0.42
N GLN A 259 9.18 17.72 -1.37
CA GLN A 259 9.16 18.15 -2.76
C GLN A 259 8.46 19.51 -2.93
N VAL A 260 7.36 19.74 -2.21
CA VAL A 260 6.65 21.04 -2.21
C VAL A 260 7.53 22.16 -1.66
N GLN A 261 8.42 21.86 -0.72
CA GLN A 261 9.42 22.81 -0.21
C GLN A 261 10.59 23.06 -1.18
N GLY A 262 10.58 22.45 -2.37
CA GLY A 262 11.64 22.57 -3.36
C GLY A 262 12.92 21.79 -2.99
N LEU A 263 12.81 20.84 -2.06
CA LEU A 263 13.93 20.03 -1.60
C LEU A 263 13.92 18.67 -2.31
N ASP A 264 15.11 18.21 -2.73
CA ASP A 264 15.26 16.89 -3.35
C ASP A 264 15.31 15.79 -2.27
N PRO A 265 14.34 14.85 -2.24
CA PRO A 265 14.32 13.76 -1.26
C PRO A 265 15.53 12.82 -1.38
N ILE A 266 16.10 12.66 -2.59
CA ILE A 266 17.28 11.81 -2.81
C ILE A 266 18.49 12.40 -2.10
N GLU A 267 18.70 13.70 -2.24
CA GLU A 267 19.84 14.39 -1.64
C GLU A 267 19.74 14.45 -0.10
N ILE A 268 18.52 14.59 0.43
CA ILE A 268 18.29 14.74 1.87
C ILE A 268 18.23 13.39 2.61
N LEU A 269 17.62 12.37 2.01
CA LEU A 269 17.32 11.11 2.71
C LEU A 269 18.20 9.95 2.25
N VAL A 270 18.43 9.83 0.95
CA VAL A 270 19.10 8.65 0.37
C VAL A 270 20.61 8.78 0.46
N LEU A 271 21.18 9.92 0.04
CA LEU A 271 22.63 10.12 0.01
C LEU A 271 23.32 9.99 1.38
N PRO A 272 22.84 10.63 2.47
CA PRO A 272 23.52 10.53 3.77
C PRO A 272 23.54 9.08 4.29
N ARG A 273 22.48 8.30 4.04
CA ARG A 273 22.38 6.89 4.46
C ARG A 273 23.29 5.99 3.64
N LEU A 274 23.36 6.19 2.32
CA LEU A 274 24.27 5.44 1.45
C LEU A 274 25.73 5.69 1.83
N LEU A 275 26.11 6.96 2.01
CA LEU A 275 27.46 7.33 2.44
C LEU A 275 27.78 6.77 3.82
N ALA A 276 26.84 6.83 4.77
CA ALA A 276 27.00 6.24 6.08
C ALA A 276 27.24 4.72 6.00
N MET A 277 26.51 4.00 5.13
CA MET A 277 26.70 2.57 4.92
C MET A 277 28.04 2.26 4.24
N MET A 278 28.44 3.04 3.24
CA MET A 278 29.74 2.89 2.56
C MET A 278 30.92 3.04 3.52
N VAL A 279 30.80 3.94 4.51
CA VAL A 279 31.84 4.16 5.53
C VAL A 279 31.73 3.13 6.65
N SER A 280 30.52 2.81 7.11
CA SER A 280 30.33 1.93 8.27
C SER A 280 30.69 0.48 7.97
N LEU A 281 30.38 -0.03 6.77
CA LEU A 281 30.65 -1.43 6.42
C LEU A 281 32.13 -1.81 6.55
N PRO A 282 33.11 -1.11 5.93
CA PRO A 282 34.53 -1.44 6.10
C PRO A 282 35.07 -1.22 7.53
N ILE A 283 34.40 -0.40 8.34
CA ILE A 283 34.76 -0.20 9.76
C ILE A 283 34.29 -1.38 10.62
N LEU A 284 33.21 -2.05 10.21
CA LEU A 284 32.62 -3.20 10.92
C LEU A 284 33.30 -4.54 10.59
N THR A 285 34.08 -4.60 9.51
CA THR A 285 34.80 -5.79 9.02
C THR A 285 36.23 -5.84 9.52
#